data_AF-A0A4Y2I8X7-F1
#
_entry.id   AF-A0A4Y2I8X7-F1
#
_cell.length_a   1.000
_cell.length_b   1.000
_cell.length_c   1.000
_cell.angle_alpha   90.00
_cell.angle_beta   90.00
_cell.angle_gamma   90.00
#
_symmetry.space_group_name_H-M   'P 1'
#
loop_
_entity.id
_entity.type
_entity.pdbx_description
1 polymer ?
#
loop_
_entity_poly.entity_id
_entity_poly.type
_entity_poly.pdbx_seq_one_letter_code
_entity_poly.pdbx_strand_id
1 'polypeptide(L)'
;MEDEEEAAECACLSADNDSAMSDIEPRTRLAVSGSSCEHCIEKVRLESEMFKSRVKLEGLLKLIKTMEQDYYHAVDDSEEYKTYSAEYKAIETELEKLRGKRNLIPICVELN
;
A
#
# COMPACT_ATOMS: atom_id res chain seq x y z
N MET A 1 42.31 23.99 7.30
CA MET A 1 41.62 22.77 7.77
C MET A 1 40.29 23.29 8.27
N GLU A 2 39.39 23.55 7.32
CA GLU A 2 38.27 22.66 6.89
C GLU A 2 37.08 22.88 7.84
N ASP A 3 35.83 23.12 7.46
CA ASP A 3 35.15 23.38 6.19
C ASP A 3 33.77 23.97 6.53
N GLU A 4 33.10 24.51 5.51
CA GLU A 4 31.78 25.13 5.48
C GLU A 4 30.63 24.30 6.11
N GLU A 5 29.75 24.96 6.87
CA GLU A 5 28.37 24.51 7.05
C GLU A 5 27.44 25.71 6.75
N GLU A 6 26.94 25.72 5.51
CA GLU A 6 26.08 26.76 4.94
C GLU A 6 24.62 26.54 5.37
N ALA A 7 24.05 27.56 5.99
CA ALA A 7 22.65 27.61 6.39
C ALA A 7 21.75 27.85 5.16
N ALA A 8 20.71 27.03 5.00
CA ALA A 8 19.60 27.30 4.07
C ALA A 8 18.29 27.39 4.85
N GLU A 9 18.02 28.56 5.41
CA GLU A 9 16.70 28.94 5.93
C GLU A 9 15.69 28.98 4.77
N CYS A 10 14.74 28.05 4.75
CA CYS A 10 13.62 28.07 3.79
C CYS A 10 12.65 29.20 4.16
N ALA A 11 12.84 30.37 3.55
CA ALA A 11 11.93 31.50 3.61
C ALA A 11 10.63 31.20 2.83
N CYS A 12 9.56 30.82 3.54
CA CYS A 12 8.21 30.80 2.97
C CYS A 12 7.66 32.23 2.94
N LEU A 13 7.66 32.85 1.76
CA LEU A 13 6.97 34.11 1.50
C LEU A 13 5.45 33.86 1.45
N SER A 14 4.74 34.13 2.55
CA SER A 14 3.27 34.26 2.55
C SER A 14 2.91 35.68 2.12
N ALA A 15 2.52 35.85 0.85
CA ALA A 15 1.88 37.07 0.40
C ALA A 15 0.39 36.99 0.75
N ASP A 16 -0.03 37.79 1.74
CA ASP A 16 -1.42 38.11 2.01
C ASP A 16 -2.03 38.75 0.76
N ASN A 17 -3.07 38.13 0.20
CA ASN A 17 -3.95 38.79 -0.75
C ASN A 17 -5.38 38.70 -0.24
N ASP A 18 -5.77 39.72 0.53
CA ASP A 18 -7.16 40.12 0.69
C ASP A 18 -7.71 40.51 -0.68
N SER A 19 -8.47 39.61 -1.31
CA SER A 19 -9.26 39.90 -2.50
C SER A 19 -10.74 39.81 -2.16
N ALA A 20 -11.37 40.98 -2.09
CA ALA A 20 -12.77 41.17 -1.80
C ALA A 20 -13.68 40.65 -2.93
N MET A 21 -14.85 40.12 -2.52
CA MET A 21 -16.05 39.85 -3.31
C MET A 21 -15.97 38.76 -4.39
N SER A 22 -16.42 37.55 -4.06
CA SER A 22 -17.69 37.04 -4.62
C SER A 22 -18.05 35.68 -4.02
N ASP A 23 -19.24 35.66 -3.44
CA ASP A 23 -19.96 34.51 -2.92
C ASP A 23 -20.34 33.56 -4.07
N ILE A 24 -19.47 32.59 -4.35
CA ILE A 24 -19.82 31.41 -5.14
C ILE A 24 -19.53 30.23 -4.24
N GLU A 25 -20.59 29.76 -3.58
CA GLU A 25 -20.61 28.60 -2.71
C GLU A 25 -19.81 27.42 -3.31
N PRO A 26 -18.62 27.06 -2.78
CA PRO A 26 -17.93 25.87 -3.21
C PRO A 26 -18.44 24.71 -2.36
N ARG A 27 -19.69 24.29 -2.58
CA ARG A 27 -20.25 23.10 -1.89
C ARG A 27 -19.78 21.77 -2.47
N THR A 28 -18.56 21.75 -2.97
CA THR A 28 -17.76 20.53 -3.06
C THR A 28 -16.31 20.92 -2.83
N ARG A 29 -15.99 21.19 -1.56
CA ARG A 29 -14.63 21.08 -1.04
C ARG A 29 -14.22 19.62 -1.19
N LEU A 30 -13.83 19.23 -2.40
CA LEU A 30 -13.03 18.03 -2.64
C LEU A 30 -11.83 18.22 -1.73
N ALA A 31 -11.80 17.41 -0.68
CA ALA A 31 -10.83 17.53 0.40
C ALA A 31 -9.44 17.61 -0.22
N VAL A 32 -8.72 18.64 0.21
CA VAL A 32 -7.30 18.94 -0.06
C VAL A 32 -6.56 17.67 -0.45
N SER A 33 -6.06 17.65 -1.69
CA SER A 33 -5.17 16.61 -2.17
C SER A 33 -4.10 16.40 -1.12
N GLY A 34 -3.98 15.18 -0.61
CA GLY A 34 -2.76 14.81 0.09
C GLY A 34 -1.58 15.19 -0.80
N SER A 35 -0.51 15.68 -0.20
CA SER A 35 0.71 15.96 -0.94
C SER A 35 1.10 14.69 -1.72
N SER A 36 1.73 14.85 -2.87
CA SER A 36 2.24 13.70 -3.66
C SER A 36 3.06 12.73 -2.79
N CYS A 37 3.70 13.24 -1.73
CA CYS A 37 4.44 12.48 -0.75
C CYS A 37 3.57 11.53 0.10
N GLU A 38 2.40 11.96 0.58
CA GLU A 38 1.51 11.08 1.37
C GLU A 38 0.98 9.90 0.55
N HIS A 39 0.60 10.14 -0.70
CA HIS A 39 0.20 9.08 -1.62
C HIS A 39 1.34 8.11 -1.93
N CYS A 40 2.57 8.61 -2.11
CA CYS A 40 3.76 7.78 -2.29
C CYS A 40 4.04 6.90 -1.05
N ILE A 41 3.96 7.46 0.16
CA ILE A 41 4.18 6.72 1.40
C ILE A 41 3.15 5.59 1.56
N GLU A 42 1.87 5.88 1.33
CA GLU A 42 0.82 4.87 1.45
C GLU A 42 0.96 3.76 0.41
N LYS A 43 1.38 4.10 -0.82
CA LYS A 43 1.67 3.10 -1.86
C LYS A 43 2.78 2.15 -1.43
N VAL A 44 3.89 2.67 -0.90
CA VAL A 44 5.00 1.84 -0.41
C VAL A 44 4.56 0.94 0.75
N ARG A 45 3.71 1.45 1.66
CA ARG A 45 3.14 0.64 2.75
C ARG A 45 2.30 -0.51 2.21
N LEU A 46 1.39 -0.26 1.27
CA LEU A 46 0.57 -1.31 0.66
C LEU A 46 1.42 -2.34 -0.09
N GLU A 47 2.46 -1.89 -0.82
CA GLU A 47 3.39 -2.79 -1.51
C GLU A 47 4.17 -3.68 -0.52
N SER A 48 4.57 -3.14 0.62
CA SER A 48 5.22 -3.90 1.70
C SER A 48 4.29 -4.98 2.28
N GLU A 49 3.04 -4.63 2.58
CA GLU A 49 2.05 -5.60 3.08
C GLU A 49 1.73 -6.69 2.04
N MET A 50 1.61 -6.31 0.76
CA MET A 50 1.48 -7.28 -0.33
C MET A 50 2.70 -8.20 -0.43
N PHE A 51 3.91 -7.68 -0.24
CA PHE A 51 5.12 -8.49 -0.26
C PHE A 51 5.15 -9.49 0.89
N LYS A 52 4.86 -9.05 2.13
CA LYS A 52 4.75 -9.95 3.29
C LYS A 52 3.73 -11.07 3.06
N SER A 53 2.57 -10.72 2.53
CA SER A 53 1.50 -11.68 2.22
C SER A 53 1.93 -12.70 1.17
N ARG A 54 2.68 -12.28 0.14
CA ARG A 54 3.25 -13.19 -0.87
C ARG A 54 4.26 -14.17 -0.28
N VAL A 55 5.15 -13.69 0.60
CA VAL A 55 6.12 -14.56 1.29
C VAL A 55 5.40 -15.62 2.12
N LYS A 56 4.35 -15.23 2.85
CA LYS A 56 3.53 -16.17 3.63
C LYS A 56 2.85 -17.20 2.74
N LEU A 57 2.28 -16.75 1.62
CA LEU A 57 1.61 -17.60 0.64
C LEU A 57 2.56 -18.61 -0.02
N GLU A 58 3.79 -18.22 -0.32
CA GLU A 58 4.83 -19.12 -0.85
C GLU A 58 5.20 -20.20 0.18
N GLY A 59 5.33 -19.84 1.46
CA GLY A 59 5.55 -20.79 2.55
C GLY A 59 4.41 -21.81 2.70
N LEU A 60 3.16 -21.34 2.68
CA LEU A 60 1.98 -22.21 2.75
C LEU A 60 1.87 -23.13 1.53
N LEU A 61 2.11 -22.61 0.33
CA LEU A 61 2.10 -23.41 -0.90
C LEU A 61 3.10 -24.56 -0.84
N LYS A 62 4.31 -24.28 -0.31
CA LYS A 62 5.33 -25.31 -0.12
C LYS A 62 4.87 -26.37 0.88
N LEU A 63 4.28 -25.96 2.01
CA LEU A 63 3.77 -26.88 3.02
C LEU A 63 2.65 -27.78 2.48
N ILE A 64 1.66 -27.18 1.82
CA ILE A 64 0.53 -27.88 1.18
C ILE A 64 1.06 -28.91 0.18
N LYS A 65 2.00 -28.53 -0.69
CA LYS A 65 2.62 -29.45 -1.66
C LYS A 65 3.38 -30.60 -0.99
N THR A 66 4.12 -30.33 0.07
CA THR A 66 4.81 -31.38 0.83
C THR A 66 3.79 -32.37 1.42
N MET A 67 2.71 -31.88 2.01
CA MET A 67 1.64 -32.74 2.54
C MET A 67 0.96 -33.56 1.43
N GLU A 68 0.71 -32.98 0.26
CA GLU A 68 0.16 -33.68 -0.91
C GLU A 68 1.08 -34.80 -1.43
N GLN A 69 2.40 -34.62 -1.32
CA GLN A 69 3.39 -35.60 -1.76
C GLN A 69 3.60 -36.71 -0.73
N ASP A 70 3.58 -36.37 0.56
CA ASP A 70 3.86 -37.31 1.65
C ASP A 70 2.65 -38.21 2.00
N TYR A 71 1.41 -37.74 1.77
CA TYR A 71 0.20 -38.52 2.03
C TYR A 71 -0.28 -39.27 0.79
N TYR A 72 0.03 -40.57 0.72
CA TYR A 72 -0.50 -41.51 -0.28
C TYR A 72 -2.02 -41.79 -0.13
N HIS A 73 -2.68 -41.29 0.92
CA HIS A 73 -4.10 -41.50 1.19
C HIS A 73 -4.80 -40.21 1.64
N ALA A 74 -5.84 -39.83 0.87
CA ALA A 74 -6.85 -38.78 1.12
C ALA A 74 -6.40 -37.55 1.91
N VAL A 75 -5.52 -36.75 1.29
CA VAL A 75 -5.13 -35.40 1.73
C VAL A 75 -6.35 -34.53 2.11
N ASP A 76 -7.47 -34.73 1.42
CA ASP A 76 -8.73 -34.01 1.63
C ASP A 76 -9.41 -34.28 2.98
N ASP A 77 -9.08 -35.36 3.70
CA ASP A 77 -9.66 -35.64 5.03
C ASP A 77 -8.82 -35.08 6.18
N SER A 78 -7.61 -34.58 5.90
CA SER A 78 -6.74 -33.98 6.91
C SER A 78 -7.21 -32.58 7.29
N GLU A 79 -7.59 -32.40 8.56
CA GLU A 79 -7.99 -31.09 9.09
C GLU A 79 -6.87 -30.05 9.00
N GLU A 80 -5.61 -30.48 9.10
CA GLU A 80 -4.45 -29.60 8.91
C GLU A 80 -4.38 -29.09 7.46
N TYR A 81 -4.54 -29.97 6.48
CA TYR A 81 -4.56 -29.59 5.07
C TYR A 81 -5.71 -28.62 4.77
N LYS A 82 -6.92 -28.90 5.26
CA LYS A 82 -8.08 -28.01 5.11
C LYS A 82 -7.80 -26.64 5.72
N THR A 83 -7.16 -26.59 6.88
CA THR A 83 -6.79 -25.34 7.55
C THR A 83 -5.80 -24.53 6.71
N TYR A 84 -4.71 -25.16 6.25
CA TYR A 84 -3.71 -24.47 5.40
C TYR A 84 -4.30 -24.02 4.06
N SER A 85 -5.16 -24.84 3.45
CA SER A 85 -5.86 -24.50 2.20
C SER A 85 -6.82 -23.32 2.39
N ALA A 86 -7.56 -23.29 3.50
CA ALA A 86 -8.43 -22.17 3.84
C ALA A 86 -7.64 -20.88 4.10
N GLU A 87 -6.52 -20.98 4.83
CA GLU A 87 -5.62 -19.85 5.09
C GLU A 87 -4.99 -19.31 3.80
N TYR A 88 -4.54 -20.20 2.91
CA TYR A 88 -4.01 -19.83 1.61
C TYR A 88 -5.03 -19.01 0.80
N LYS A 89 -6.28 -19.48 0.70
CA LYS A 89 -7.37 -18.76 0.02
C LYS A 89 -7.71 -17.42 0.67
N ALA A 90 -7.64 -17.34 2.00
CA ALA A 90 -7.87 -16.09 2.73
C ALA A 90 -6.82 -15.04 2.37
N ILE A 91 -5.54 -15.43 2.30
CA ILE A 91 -4.43 -14.55 1.92
C ILE A 91 -4.52 -14.14 0.44
N GLU A 92 -4.90 -15.04 -0.48
CA GLU A 92 -5.16 -14.67 -1.88
C GLU A 92 -6.24 -13.58 -1.99
N THR A 93 -7.32 -13.74 -1.22
CA THR A 93 -8.42 -12.77 -1.19
C THR A 93 -7.97 -11.42 -0.62
N GLU A 94 -7.14 -11.43 0.43
CA GLU A 94 -6.56 -10.22 1.00
C GLU A 94 -5.61 -9.52 0.02
N LEU A 95 -4.77 -10.28 -0.68
CA LEU A 95 -3.88 -9.75 -1.71
C LEU A 95 -4.64 -9.03 -2.83
N GLU A 96 -5.79 -9.56 -3.24
CA GLU A 96 -6.62 -8.91 -4.25
C GLU A 96 -7.21 -7.60 -3.72
N LYS A 97 -7.64 -7.54 -2.46
CA LYS A 97 -8.10 -6.30 -1.82
C LYS A 97 -6.97 -5.26 -1.73
N LEU A 98 -5.77 -5.67 -1.32
CA LEU A 98 -4.60 -4.79 -1.24
C LEU A 98 -4.20 -4.26 -2.62
N ARG A 99 -4.25 -5.11 -3.65
CA ARG A 99 -4.03 -4.71 -5.05
C ARG A 99 -5.06 -3.68 -5.49
N GLY A 100 -6.33 -3.90 -5.17
CA GLY A 100 -7.41 -2.93 -5.41
C GLY A 100 -7.11 -1.58 -4.78
N LYS A 101 -6.76 -1.55 -3.48
CA LYS A 101 -6.38 -0.31 -2.77
C LYS A 101 -5.18 0.38 -3.41
N ARG A 102 -4.12 -0.37 -3.73
CA ARG A 102 -2.90 0.18 -4.34
C ARG A 102 -3.19 0.79 -5.71
N ASN A 103 -4.07 0.18 -6.50
CA ASN A 103 -4.43 0.67 -7.83
C ASN A 103 -5.28 1.94 -7.81
N LEU A 104 -5.93 2.26 -6.69
CA LEU A 104 -6.66 3.51 -6.51
C LEU A 104 -5.74 4.69 -6.18
N ILE A 105 -4.48 4.44 -5.80
CA ILE A 105 -3.53 5.50 -5.51
C ILE A 105 -2.99 6.05 -6.85
N PRO A 106 -3.18 7.36 -7.13
CA PRO A 106 -2.71 7.96 -8.37
C PRO A 106 -1.17 7.88 -8.45
N ILE A 107 -0.66 7.73 -9.67
CA ILE A 107 0.79 7.77 -9.92
C ILE A 107 1.19 9.25 -9.83
N CYS A 108 2.02 9.60 -8.84
CA CYS A 108 2.68 10.89 -8.77
C CYS A 108 3.73 10.96 -9.89
N VAL A 109 3.32 11.38 -11.09
CA VAL A 109 4.25 11.77 -12.14
C VAL A 109 4.46 13.27 -11.97
N GLU A 110 5.66 13.69 -11.57
CA GLU A 110 6.06 15.08 -11.70
C GLU A 110 6.09 15.42 -13.20
N LEU A 111 5.14 16.27 -13.64
CA LEU A 111 5.17 16.84 -14.97
C LEU A 111 6.25 17.93 -14.97
N ASN A 112 7.42 17.59 -15.51
CA ASN A 112 8.50 18.55 -15.80
C ASN A 112 8.11 19.56 -16.88
#